data_AF-A0A437JNZ7-F1
#
_entry.id   AF-A0A437JNZ7-F1
#
_cell.length_a   1.000
_cell.length_b   1.000
_cell.length_c   1.000
_cell.angle_alpha   90.00
_cell.angle_beta   90.00
_cell.angle_gamma   90.00
#
_symmetry.space_group_name_H-M   'P 1'
#
loop_
_entity.id
_entity.type
_entity.pdbx_description
1 polymer ?
#
loop_
_entity_poly.entity_id
_entity_poly.type
_entity_poly.pdbx_seq_one_letter_code
_entity_poly.pdbx_strand_id
1 'polypeptide(L)'
;MIAPLYMNLNIETVPNRYQKSSVASSNDYDVIKLTKFEPDEKDISSLYIRLNKPSRDVRAGWLIPAISLISIDHDFSDNPHFINYAGHIFNKFKDQTLDERTYFFIWYRDNLKNNDIDAYDYVLDLSKHGIYPLESEHSKYKNNLSLRVPPELTLKKRFNYRHFKGFVKDLYSNILQDEINLYARFMHIYQVMELSMDLALQAKMMEFKDTRKHLGIIREKLPDYFKESKLINAVYEFNDGNKDITNIILAANSKLHPSTGRNYNSAEKHVAIYDFRNMLVHNYYRFKDDIDISLFCDHLEFDILEILTKIIEADYYKEELKLRYLN
;
A
#
# COMPACT_ATOMS: atom_id res chain seq x y z
N MET A 1 1.55 23.61 -5.64
CA MET A 1 2.40 22.65 -6.35
C MET A 1 3.82 22.98 -5.95
N ILE A 2 4.47 22.11 -5.17
CA ILE A 2 5.87 22.29 -4.77
C ILE A 2 6.70 21.82 -5.97
N ALA A 3 7.59 22.67 -6.48
CA ALA A 3 8.47 22.27 -7.58
C ALA A 3 9.42 21.17 -7.05
N PRO A 4 9.58 20.04 -7.77
CA PRO A 4 10.48 18.99 -7.32
C PRO A 4 11.91 19.52 -7.22
N LEU A 5 12.56 19.26 -6.09
CA LEU A 5 13.98 19.50 -5.96
C LEU A 5 14.72 18.28 -6.52
N TYR A 6 15.58 18.55 -7.49
CA TYR A 6 16.43 17.54 -8.11
C TYR A 6 17.82 17.59 -7.49
N MET A 7 18.37 16.41 -7.22
CA MET A 7 19.70 16.22 -6.66
C MET A 7 20.56 15.39 -7.62
N ASN A 8 21.78 15.84 -7.87
CA ASN A 8 22.75 15.09 -8.65
C ASN A 8 23.53 14.18 -7.70
N LEU A 9 23.55 12.87 -7.95
CA LEU A 9 24.41 11.94 -7.21
C LEU A 9 25.79 11.85 -7.86
N ASN A 10 26.72 12.72 -7.48
CA ASN A 10 28.08 12.70 -8.00
C ASN A 10 29.12 12.83 -6.87
N ILE A 11 30.40 12.79 -7.22
CA ILE A 11 31.52 12.85 -6.26
C ILE A 11 31.58 14.17 -5.49
N GLU A 12 31.02 15.25 -6.03
CA GLU A 12 31.07 16.59 -5.43
C GLU A 12 29.94 16.77 -4.40
N THR A 13 28.79 16.16 -4.64
CA THR A 13 27.58 16.31 -3.80
C THR A 13 27.45 15.25 -2.71
N VAL A 14 27.96 14.04 -2.96
CA VAL A 14 27.82 12.91 -2.02
C VAL A 14 29.00 12.92 -1.04
N PRO A 15 28.77 12.89 0.29
CA PRO A 15 29.85 12.81 1.28
C PRO A 15 30.82 11.66 1.00
N ASN A 16 32.13 11.92 1.08
CA ASN A 16 33.19 10.92 0.80
C ASN A 16 33.01 9.57 1.51
N ARG A 17 32.41 9.58 2.71
CA ARG A 17 32.10 8.37 3.47
C ARG A 17 31.09 7.46 2.75
N TYR A 18 30.10 8.03 2.05
CA TYR A 18 29.09 7.29 1.28
C TYR A 18 29.56 6.97 -0.14
N GLN A 19 30.75 7.39 -0.55
CA GLN A 19 31.30 7.04 -1.86
C GLN A 19 32.02 5.68 -1.86
N LYS A 20 32.22 5.08 -0.68
CA LYS A 20 32.95 3.82 -0.52
C LYS A 20 31.99 2.72 -0.10
N SER A 21 31.98 1.61 -0.82
CA SER A 21 31.35 0.35 -0.37
C SER A 21 32.43 -0.60 0.17
N SER A 22 32.16 -1.27 1.29
CA SER A 22 33.08 -2.25 1.86
C SER A 22 32.94 -3.59 1.15
N VAL A 23 33.96 -3.94 0.37
CA VAL A 23 34.37 -5.32 -0.01
C VAL A 23 33.48 -6.08 -1.00
N ALA A 24 32.15 -5.95 -0.99
CA ALA A 24 31.27 -6.66 -1.92
C ALA A 24 31.14 -5.94 -3.27
N SER A 25 30.89 -6.69 -4.35
CA SER A 25 30.65 -6.09 -5.66
C SER A 25 29.30 -5.37 -5.67
N SER A 26 29.15 -4.29 -6.46
CA SER A 26 27.85 -3.64 -6.65
C SER A 26 26.78 -4.61 -7.18
N ASN A 27 27.22 -5.69 -7.82
CA ASN A 27 26.36 -6.76 -8.33
C ASN A 27 25.83 -7.68 -7.23
N ASP A 28 26.21 -7.55 -5.97
CA ASP A 28 25.68 -8.44 -4.91
C ASP A 28 24.43 -7.85 -4.22
N TYR A 29 24.04 -6.64 -4.61
CA TYR A 29 22.92 -5.90 -4.05
C TYR A 29 21.85 -5.63 -5.08
N ASP A 30 20.60 -5.79 -4.65
CA ASP A 30 19.43 -5.36 -5.42
C ASP A 30 18.79 -4.14 -4.77
N VAL A 31 18.11 -3.35 -5.59
CA VAL A 31 17.53 -2.07 -5.20
C VAL A 31 16.18 -1.90 -5.88
N ILE A 32 15.16 -1.53 -5.11
CA ILE A 32 13.87 -1.07 -5.58
C ILE A 32 13.80 0.43 -5.35
N LYS A 33 13.42 1.19 -6.39
CA LYS A 33 13.10 2.61 -6.24
C LYS A 33 11.66 2.74 -5.75
N LEU A 34 11.48 3.62 -4.78
CA LEU A 34 10.22 3.95 -4.16
C LEU A 34 10.06 5.47 -4.18
N THR A 35 8.88 5.97 -3.85
CA THR A 35 8.60 7.40 -3.79
C THR A 35 7.69 7.76 -2.62
N LYS A 36 7.87 8.97 -2.08
CA LYS A 36 7.06 9.57 -1.02
C LYS A 36 6.82 11.04 -1.35
N PHE A 37 5.59 11.53 -1.21
CA PHE A 37 5.24 12.91 -1.58
C PHE A 37 6.05 13.97 -0.81
N GLU A 38 6.14 13.83 0.51
CA GLU A 38 6.97 14.67 1.39
C GLU A 38 8.15 13.82 1.88
N PRO A 39 9.34 13.97 1.28
CA PRO A 39 10.51 13.22 1.71
C PRO A 39 11.04 13.79 3.03
N ASP A 40 11.66 12.92 3.83
CA ASP A 40 12.34 13.30 5.07
C ASP A 40 13.71 12.60 5.07
N GLU A 41 14.79 13.36 5.27
CA GLU A 41 16.15 12.81 5.28
C GLU A 41 16.37 11.83 6.43
N LYS A 42 15.50 11.88 7.46
CA LYS A 42 15.54 11.05 8.66
C LYS A 42 14.71 9.78 8.54
N ASP A 43 13.97 9.58 7.43
CA ASP A 43 13.22 8.34 7.16
C ASP A 43 14.13 7.17 6.74
N ILE A 44 15.23 6.98 7.48
CA ILE A 44 16.18 5.90 7.30
C ILE A 44 15.78 4.77 8.24
N SER A 45 15.62 3.56 7.70
CA SER A 45 15.20 2.40 8.48
C SER A 45 15.95 1.13 8.12
N SER A 46 16.34 0.36 9.14
CA SER A 46 16.67 -1.06 8.95
C SER A 46 15.39 -1.86 8.78
N LEU A 47 15.28 -2.58 7.66
CA LEU A 47 14.10 -3.36 7.31
C LEU A 47 14.25 -4.79 7.78
N TYR A 48 13.22 -5.30 8.44
CA TYR A 48 13.12 -6.68 8.92
C TYR A 48 11.87 -7.36 8.35
N ILE A 49 11.95 -8.67 8.14
CA ILE A 49 10.83 -9.51 7.72
C ILE A 49 10.61 -10.59 8.78
N ARG A 50 9.39 -10.68 9.30
CA ARG A 50 9.02 -11.74 10.24
C ARG A 50 8.73 -13.03 9.48
N LEU A 51 9.52 -14.06 9.75
CA LEU A 51 9.25 -15.41 9.27
C LEU A 51 8.30 -16.12 10.23
N ASN A 52 7.31 -16.81 9.67
CA ASN A 52 6.35 -17.57 10.48
C ASN A 52 6.96 -18.87 11.05
N LYS A 53 7.95 -19.46 10.37
CA LYS A 53 8.62 -20.71 10.78
C LYS A 53 10.08 -20.74 10.28
N PRO A 54 11.10 -20.77 11.18
CA PRO A 54 11.03 -20.47 12.62
C PRO A 54 10.57 -19.02 12.85
N SER A 55 9.92 -18.76 13.99
CA SER A 55 9.53 -17.39 14.38
C SER A 55 10.79 -16.58 14.68
N ARG A 56 11.27 -15.86 13.67
CA ARG A 56 12.42 -14.95 13.78
C ARG A 56 12.26 -13.81 12.79
N ASP A 57 12.79 -12.66 13.19
CA ASP A 57 12.88 -11.51 12.30
C ASP A 57 14.21 -11.61 11.53
N VAL A 58 14.15 -11.62 10.20
CA VAL A 58 15.31 -11.63 9.32
C VAL A 58 15.54 -10.22 8.82
N ARG A 59 16.79 -9.74 8.93
CA ARG A 59 17.16 -8.44 8.36
C ARG A 59 17.08 -8.50 6.84
N ALA A 60 16.11 -7.79 6.28
CA ALA A 60 15.84 -7.76 4.85
C ALA A 60 16.77 -6.78 4.14
N GLY A 61 17.02 -5.60 4.72
CA GLY A 61 17.82 -4.57 4.06
C GLY A 61 17.68 -3.22 4.73
N TRP A 62 17.75 -2.15 3.93
CA TRP A 62 17.55 -0.78 4.38
C TRP A 62 16.58 -0.02 3.47
N LEU A 63 15.82 0.87 4.09
CA LEU A 63 15.11 1.96 3.45
C LEU A 63 15.94 3.23 3.60
N ILE A 64 16.30 3.86 2.48
CA ILE A 64 17.16 5.05 2.46
C ILE A 64 16.55 6.10 1.52
N PRO A 65 16.18 7.29 2.01
CA PRO A 65 15.76 8.40 1.17
C PRO A 65 16.95 8.93 0.36
N ALA A 66 16.71 9.32 -0.89
CA ALA A 66 17.78 9.84 -1.76
C ALA A 66 18.47 11.04 -1.12
N ILE A 67 17.72 11.95 -0.51
CA ILE A 67 18.24 13.15 0.17
C ILE A 67 19.24 12.85 1.29
N SER A 68 19.14 11.71 1.98
CA SER A 68 20.14 11.33 2.99
C SER A 68 21.51 10.97 2.39
N LEU A 69 21.58 10.69 1.09
CA LEU A 69 22.84 10.36 0.41
C LEU A 69 23.71 11.59 0.15
N ILE A 70 23.15 12.80 0.26
CA ILE A 70 23.88 14.07 0.10
C ILE A 70 24.02 14.84 1.41
N SER A 71 23.53 14.28 2.52
CA SER A 71 23.48 14.91 3.85
C SER A 71 24.18 14.03 4.88
N ILE A 72 24.79 14.64 5.89
CA ILE A 72 25.31 13.93 7.08
C ILE A 72 24.49 14.25 8.34
N ASP A 73 23.43 15.07 8.20
CA ASP A 73 22.63 15.62 9.30
C ASP A 73 21.49 14.67 9.72
N HIS A 74 21.82 13.39 9.86
CA HIS A 74 20.89 12.34 10.28
C HIS A 74 21.59 11.32 11.20
N ASP A 75 20.80 10.60 12.02
CA ASP A 75 21.31 9.74 13.11
C ASP A 75 22.10 8.51 12.64
N PHE A 76 22.15 8.26 11.33
CA PHE A 76 22.81 7.10 10.71
C PHE A 76 24.10 7.44 9.96
N SER A 77 24.55 8.70 9.96
CA SER A 77 25.68 9.16 9.14
C SER A 77 27.02 8.51 9.53
N ASP A 78 27.12 8.00 10.75
CA ASP A 78 28.25 7.23 11.27
C ASP A 78 27.98 5.71 11.36
N ASN A 79 26.78 5.24 11.00
CA ASN A 79 26.43 3.82 11.08
C ASN A 79 27.14 3.03 9.95
N PRO A 80 28.02 2.05 10.27
CA PRO A 80 28.82 1.36 9.25
C PRO A 80 27.98 0.57 8.24
N HIS A 81 26.82 0.05 8.66
CA HIS A 81 25.92 -0.64 7.75
C HIS A 81 25.28 0.36 6.80
N PHE A 82 24.70 1.46 7.30
CA PHE A 82 24.14 2.52 6.47
C PHE A 82 25.15 3.01 5.44
N ILE A 83 26.38 3.35 5.88
CA ILE A 83 27.45 3.82 5.00
C ILE A 83 27.72 2.83 3.86
N ASN A 84 27.78 1.53 4.17
CA ASN A 84 28.00 0.52 3.14
C ASN A 84 26.84 0.48 2.12
N TYR A 85 25.59 0.45 2.58
CA TYR A 85 24.42 0.46 1.71
C TYR A 85 24.33 1.75 0.87
N ALA A 86 24.60 2.91 1.47
CA ALA A 86 24.70 4.19 0.78
C ALA A 86 25.78 4.15 -0.31
N GLY A 87 26.94 3.55 -0.05
CA GLY A 87 27.99 3.28 -1.03
C GLY A 87 27.52 2.47 -2.23
N HIS A 88 26.75 1.41 -1.99
CA HIS A 88 26.19 0.61 -3.08
C HIS A 88 25.14 1.37 -3.90
N ILE A 89 24.27 2.17 -3.25
CA ILE A 89 23.32 3.03 -3.95
C ILE A 89 24.08 4.07 -4.80
N PHE A 90 25.05 4.76 -4.22
CA PHE A 90 25.86 5.76 -4.92
C PHE A 90 26.52 5.16 -6.16
N ASN A 91 27.24 4.04 -6.02
CA ASN A 91 27.90 3.41 -7.16
C ASN A 91 26.93 2.97 -8.27
N LYS A 92 25.71 2.58 -7.92
CA LYS A 92 24.68 2.13 -8.88
C LYS A 92 24.00 3.29 -9.61
N PHE A 93 23.83 4.43 -8.96
CA PHE A 93 23.11 5.59 -9.49
C PHE A 93 24.01 6.82 -9.68
N LYS A 94 25.33 6.62 -9.70
CA LYS A 94 26.31 7.68 -9.90
C LYS A 94 26.03 8.41 -11.21
N ASP A 95 26.19 9.73 -11.16
CA ASP A 95 25.99 10.67 -12.26
C ASP A 95 24.53 10.75 -12.76
N GLN A 96 23.58 10.20 -11.99
CA GLN A 96 22.14 10.39 -12.23
C GLN A 96 21.61 11.58 -11.43
N THR A 97 20.66 12.29 -12.04
CA THR A 97 19.79 13.23 -11.36
C THR A 97 18.58 12.49 -10.79
N LEU A 98 18.34 12.65 -9.50
CA LEU A 98 17.20 12.06 -8.79
C LEU A 98 16.30 13.14 -8.23
N ASP A 99 15.01 12.86 -8.15
CA ASP A 99 14.06 13.66 -7.38
C ASP A 99 14.22 13.35 -5.89
N GLU A 100 14.16 14.37 -5.02
CA GLU A 100 14.25 14.22 -3.57
C GLU A 100 13.22 13.24 -2.98
N ARG A 101 12.06 13.08 -3.66
CA ARG A 101 11.00 12.15 -3.29
C ARG A 101 11.38 10.70 -3.48
N THR A 102 12.53 10.40 -4.07
CA THR A 102 13.01 9.04 -4.32
C THR A 102 13.49 8.38 -3.02
N TYR A 103 13.04 7.15 -2.80
CA TYR A 103 13.50 6.27 -1.72
C TYR A 103 14.10 5.00 -2.33
N PHE A 104 15.00 4.37 -1.59
CA PHE A 104 15.64 3.12 -1.97
C PHE A 104 15.36 2.05 -0.93
N PHE A 105 14.73 0.96 -1.36
CA PHE A 105 14.82 -0.30 -0.61
C PHE A 105 15.98 -1.11 -1.21
N ILE A 106 17.09 -1.20 -0.48
CA ILE A 106 18.29 -1.93 -0.87
C ILE A 106 18.55 -3.13 0.04
N TRP A 107 18.97 -4.26 -0.54
CA TRP A 107 19.34 -5.46 0.19
C TRP A 107 20.50 -6.22 -0.46
N TYR A 108 21.19 -7.03 0.34
CA TYR A 108 22.15 -8.02 -0.14
C TYR A 108 21.40 -9.27 -0.63
N ARG A 109 21.63 -9.71 -1.87
CA ARG A 109 20.81 -10.74 -2.55
C ARG A 109 20.64 -12.02 -1.75
N ASP A 110 21.73 -12.54 -1.17
CA ASP A 110 21.67 -13.82 -0.48
C ASP A 110 20.84 -13.74 0.82
N ASN A 111 20.69 -12.57 1.43
CA ASN A 111 19.88 -12.44 2.65
C ASN A 111 18.43 -12.86 2.41
N LEU A 112 17.85 -12.44 1.28
CA LEU A 112 16.49 -12.79 0.91
C LEU A 112 16.40 -14.15 0.22
N LYS A 113 17.34 -14.44 -0.70
CA LYS A 113 17.37 -15.71 -1.44
C LYS A 113 17.47 -16.93 -0.52
N ASN A 114 18.29 -16.86 0.53
CA ASN A 114 18.46 -17.96 1.48
C ASN A 114 17.19 -18.27 2.31
N ASN A 115 16.21 -17.37 2.30
CA ASN A 115 14.94 -17.53 3.01
C ASN A 115 13.73 -17.61 2.05
N ASP A 116 13.95 -17.75 0.73
CA ASP A 116 12.90 -17.76 -0.30
C ASP A 116 11.97 -16.53 -0.22
N ILE A 117 12.57 -15.36 -0.01
CA ILE A 117 11.86 -14.09 0.12
C ILE A 117 11.99 -13.30 -1.18
N ASP A 118 10.85 -12.94 -1.78
CA ASP A 118 10.78 -11.89 -2.80
C ASP A 118 10.56 -10.54 -2.12
N ALA A 119 11.47 -9.58 -2.33
CA ALA A 119 11.35 -8.23 -1.75
C ALA A 119 10.04 -7.54 -2.17
N TYR A 120 9.54 -7.79 -3.39
CA TYR A 120 8.31 -7.18 -3.89
C TYR A 120 7.04 -7.66 -3.18
N ASP A 121 7.08 -8.81 -2.50
CA ASP A 121 5.99 -9.25 -1.62
C ASP A 121 5.82 -8.30 -0.41
N TYR A 122 6.78 -7.44 -0.10
CA TYR A 122 6.78 -6.61 1.11
C TYR A 122 6.67 -5.11 0.82
N VAL A 123 6.87 -4.70 -0.44
CA VAL A 123 6.90 -3.29 -0.83
C VAL A 123 5.59 -2.58 -0.48
N LEU A 124 4.44 -3.22 -0.71
CA LEU A 124 3.16 -2.58 -0.44
C LEU A 124 2.91 -2.30 1.05
N ASP A 125 3.59 -2.97 1.98
CA ASP A 125 3.42 -2.67 3.41
C ASP A 125 4.02 -1.31 3.77
N LEU A 126 4.94 -0.79 2.95
CA LEU A 126 5.53 0.56 3.09
C LEU A 126 4.52 1.67 2.77
N SER A 127 3.39 1.38 2.10
CA SER A 127 2.37 2.42 1.83
C SER A 127 1.74 2.98 3.10
N LYS A 128 1.78 2.23 4.21
CA LYS A 128 1.41 2.71 5.55
C LYS A 128 2.26 3.89 6.01
N HIS A 129 3.44 4.06 5.45
CA HIS A 129 4.34 5.18 5.70
C HIS A 129 4.29 6.23 4.58
N GLY A 130 3.32 6.13 3.67
CA GLY A 130 3.18 6.99 2.50
C GLY A 130 4.23 6.72 1.41
N ILE A 131 4.89 5.56 1.45
CA ILE A 131 5.96 5.18 0.53
C ILE A 131 5.42 4.15 -0.46
N TYR A 132 5.52 4.47 -1.74
CA TYR A 132 4.92 3.70 -2.84
C TYR A 132 5.98 3.24 -3.84
N PRO A 133 5.71 2.21 -4.67
CA PRO A 133 6.61 1.82 -5.75
C PRO A 133 6.80 2.94 -6.79
N LEU A 134 8.05 3.22 -7.17
CA LEU A 134 8.35 4.18 -8.23
C LEU A 134 8.52 3.46 -9.57
N GLU A 135 7.47 3.44 -10.39
CA GLU A 135 7.48 2.84 -11.74
C GLU A 135 7.56 3.88 -12.86
N SER A 136 6.83 4.99 -12.75
CA SER A 136 6.73 6.01 -13.80
C SER A 136 6.97 7.43 -13.27
N GLU A 137 6.14 7.86 -12.31
CA GLU A 137 6.16 9.21 -11.75
C GLU A 137 6.31 9.19 -10.23
N HIS A 138 6.86 10.28 -9.70
CA HIS A 138 6.98 10.50 -8.26
C HIS A 138 5.65 10.96 -7.67
N SER A 139 5.36 10.42 -6.49
CA SER A 139 4.12 10.65 -5.74
C SER A 139 3.74 12.13 -5.67
N LYS A 140 2.48 12.42 -6.00
CA LYS A 140 1.84 13.74 -5.94
C LYS A 140 0.81 13.83 -4.82
N TYR A 141 0.40 12.70 -4.26
CA TYR A 141 -0.60 12.59 -3.22
C TYR A 141 0.04 12.36 -1.84
N LYS A 142 -0.44 13.11 -0.84
CA LYS A 142 -0.10 12.93 0.57
C LYS A 142 -1.22 12.14 1.26
N ASN A 143 -0.91 10.93 1.70
CA ASN A 143 -1.80 10.21 2.60
C ASN A 143 -1.60 10.76 4.02
N ASN A 144 -2.63 11.40 4.58
CA ASN A 144 -2.57 12.12 5.85
C ASN A 144 -2.51 11.19 7.08
N LEU A 145 -2.74 9.91 6.87
CA LEU A 145 -2.69 8.87 7.90
C LEU A 145 -1.38 8.08 7.87
N SER A 146 -0.44 8.47 7.00
CA SER A 146 0.87 7.83 6.90
C SER A 146 1.59 7.86 8.25
N LEU A 147 2.03 6.69 8.69
CA LEU A 147 2.84 6.51 9.88
C LEU A 147 4.24 7.06 9.65
N ARG A 148 4.86 7.62 10.69
CA ARG A 148 6.29 7.95 10.66
C ARG A 148 7.12 6.70 10.43
N VAL A 149 8.24 6.84 9.71
CA VAL A 149 9.18 5.74 9.50
C VAL A 149 10.04 5.57 10.76
N PRO A 150 9.96 4.42 11.46
CA PRO A 150 10.83 4.16 12.60
C PRO A 150 12.24 3.76 12.15
N PRO A 151 13.27 3.91 13.01
CA PRO A 151 14.64 3.43 12.76
C PRO A 151 14.74 1.94 12.42
N GLU A 152 13.82 1.13 12.96
CA GLU A 152 13.68 -0.29 12.64
C GLU A 152 12.24 -0.58 12.26
N LEU A 153 12.03 -1.12 11.06
CA LEU A 153 10.71 -1.40 10.52
C LEU A 153 10.57 -2.88 10.18
N THR A 154 9.57 -3.54 10.78
CA THR A 154 9.22 -4.92 10.43
C THR A 154 8.10 -4.92 9.40
N LEU A 155 8.39 -5.43 8.21
CA LEU A 155 7.44 -5.52 7.10
C LEU A 155 6.61 -6.79 7.22
N LYS A 156 5.31 -6.64 6.96
CA LYS A 156 4.38 -7.75 6.76
C LYS A 156 4.35 -8.16 5.30
N LYS A 157 4.25 -9.46 5.07
CA LYS A 157 4.04 -9.98 3.72
C LYS A 157 2.71 -9.45 3.17
N ARG A 158 2.73 -9.04 1.91
CA ARG A 158 1.62 -8.63 1.07
C ARG A 158 1.68 -9.42 -0.23
N PHE A 159 0.74 -9.13 -1.13
CA PHE A 159 0.85 -9.62 -2.49
C PHE A 159 1.84 -8.78 -3.29
N ASN A 160 2.58 -9.44 -4.18
CA ASN A 160 3.41 -8.77 -5.17
C ASN A 160 2.52 -8.23 -6.31
N TYR A 161 2.32 -6.90 -6.32
CA TYR A 161 1.52 -6.21 -7.35
C TYR A 161 2.06 -6.40 -8.77
N ARG A 162 3.36 -6.72 -8.95
CA ARG A 162 3.97 -6.91 -10.27
C ARG A 162 3.52 -8.19 -10.95
N HIS A 163 3.00 -9.15 -10.19
CA HIS A 163 2.37 -10.34 -10.75
C HIS A 163 1.00 -10.02 -11.37
N PHE A 164 0.39 -8.88 -11.04
CA PHE A 164 -0.89 -8.47 -11.61
C PHE A 164 -0.72 -7.72 -12.92
N LYS A 165 -1.75 -7.75 -13.76
CA LYS A 165 -1.89 -6.90 -14.95
C LYS A 165 -3.10 -5.97 -14.85
N GLY A 166 -3.08 -4.91 -15.66
CA GLY A 166 -4.17 -3.94 -15.76
C GLY A 166 -4.41 -3.20 -14.45
N PHE A 167 -5.69 -3.03 -14.11
CA PHE A 167 -6.13 -2.11 -13.06
C PHE A 167 -5.46 -2.30 -11.70
N VAL A 168 -5.32 -3.54 -11.21
CA VAL A 168 -4.72 -3.79 -9.89
C VAL A 168 -3.25 -3.35 -9.86
N LYS A 169 -2.50 -3.66 -10.93
CA LYS A 169 -1.11 -3.19 -11.05
C LYS A 169 -1.08 -1.66 -11.10
N ASP A 170 -1.86 -1.07 -12.00
CA ASP A 170 -1.88 0.38 -12.23
C ASP A 170 -2.29 1.17 -10.96
N LEU A 171 -3.18 0.59 -10.15
CA LEU A 171 -3.60 1.18 -8.89
C LEU A 171 -2.42 1.41 -7.95
N TYR A 172 -1.63 0.35 -7.70
CA TYR A 172 -0.52 0.41 -6.75
C TYR A 172 0.75 1.03 -7.32
N SER A 173 0.96 0.96 -8.64
CA SER A 173 2.15 1.54 -9.27
C SER A 173 2.03 3.00 -9.67
N ASN A 174 0.81 3.53 -9.85
CA ASN A 174 0.59 4.87 -10.38
C ASN A 174 -0.54 5.60 -9.64
N ILE A 175 -1.76 5.04 -9.62
CA ILE A 175 -2.95 5.81 -9.23
C ILE A 175 -2.89 6.24 -7.75
N LEU A 176 -2.56 5.34 -6.82
CA LEU A 176 -2.57 5.66 -5.39
C LEU A 176 -1.54 6.73 -5.02
N GLN A 177 -0.45 6.87 -5.76
CA GLN A 177 0.55 7.88 -5.45
C GLN A 177 0.34 9.20 -6.21
N ASP A 178 -0.39 9.17 -7.34
CA ASP A 178 -0.47 10.31 -8.26
C ASP A 178 -1.85 11.00 -8.32
N GLU A 179 -2.93 10.28 -8.01
CA GLU A 179 -4.29 10.82 -8.13
C GLU A 179 -4.61 11.79 -6.99
N ILE A 180 -4.59 13.09 -7.34
CA ILE A 180 -4.87 14.22 -6.44
C ILE A 180 -6.37 14.56 -6.39
N ASN A 181 -7.16 14.16 -7.39
CA ASN A 181 -8.59 14.37 -7.39
C ASN A 181 -9.24 13.36 -6.45
N LEU A 182 -9.72 13.84 -5.30
CA LEU A 182 -10.26 12.99 -4.24
C LEU A 182 -11.45 12.11 -4.70
N TYR A 183 -12.27 12.60 -5.64
CA TYR A 183 -13.35 11.80 -6.20
C TYR A 183 -12.81 10.67 -7.08
N ALA A 184 -11.89 10.96 -8.00
CA ALA A 184 -11.29 9.93 -8.85
C ALA A 184 -10.51 8.90 -8.01
N ARG A 185 -9.75 9.37 -7.01
CA ARG A 185 -9.06 8.52 -6.04
C ARG A 185 -10.03 7.58 -5.34
N PHE A 186 -11.12 8.11 -4.81
CA PHE A 186 -12.17 7.31 -4.18
C PHE A 186 -12.70 6.26 -5.15
N MET A 187 -13.05 6.64 -6.39
CA MET A 187 -13.61 5.70 -7.38
C MET A 187 -12.63 4.58 -7.73
N HIS A 188 -11.34 4.87 -7.83
CA HIS A 188 -10.32 3.84 -8.06
C HIS A 188 -10.18 2.89 -6.86
N ILE A 189 -10.13 3.41 -5.64
CA ILE A 189 -10.11 2.56 -4.43
C ILE A 189 -11.39 1.72 -4.36
N TYR A 190 -12.54 2.32 -4.67
CA TYR A 190 -13.84 1.65 -4.67
C TYR A 190 -13.94 0.55 -5.72
N GLN A 191 -13.30 0.71 -6.89
CA GLN A 191 -13.26 -0.33 -7.91
C GLN A 191 -12.62 -1.63 -7.38
N VAL A 192 -11.62 -1.53 -6.49
CA VAL A 192 -11.06 -2.71 -5.80
C VAL A 192 -12.06 -3.32 -4.82
N MET A 193 -12.82 -2.48 -4.13
CA MET A 193 -13.92 -2.96 -3.28
C MET A 193 -14.95 -3.71 -4.11
N GLU A 194 -15.33 -3.21 -5.30
CA GLU A 194 -16.22 -3.90 -6.24
C GLU A 194 -15.66 -5.25 -6.71
N LEU A 195 -14.38 -5.31 -7.08
CA LEU A 195 -13.71 -6.57 -7.40
C LEU A 195 -13.74 -7.54 -6.21
N SER A 196 -13.54 -7.04 -4.99
CA SER A 196 -13.60 -7.83 -3.78
C SER A 196 -15.03 -8.33 -3.49
N MET A 197 -16.05 -7.50 -3.77
CA MET A 197 -17.47 -7.85 -3.65
C MET A 197 -17.85 -9.00 -4.60
N ASP A 198 -17.36 -8.97 -5.84
CA ASP A 198 -17.58 -10.06 -6.81
C ASP A 198 -16.98 -11.38 -6.32
N LEU A 199 -15.77 -11.33 -5.75
CA LEU A 199 -15.11 -12.51 -5.19
C LEU A 199 -15.86 -13.03 -3.96
N ALA A 200 -16.24 -12.15 -3.03
CA ALA A 200 -17.03 -12.50 -1.86
C ALA A 200 -18.38 -13.14 -2.24
N LEU A 201 -19.04 -12.64 -3.28
CA LEU A 201 -20.25 -13.23 -3.83
C LEU A 201 -20.00 -14.65 -4.37
N GLN A 202 -18.94 -14.86 -5.14
CA GLN A 202 -18.59 -16.18 -5.68
C GLN A 202 -18.33 -17.21 -4.58
N ALA A 203 -17.57 -16.86 -3.54
CA ALA A 203 -17.37 -17.75 -2.40
C ALA A 203 -18.70 -18.08 -1.72
N LYS A 204 -19.60 -17.11 -1.57
CA LYS A 204 -20.91 -17.36 -0.99
C LYS A 204 -21.76 -18.30 -1.85
N MET A 205 -21.69 -18.19 -3.18
CA MET A 205 -22.36 -19.10 -4.10
C MET A 205 -21.80 -20.52 -4.00
N MET A 206 -20.48 -20.68 -3.84
CA MET A 206 -19.88 -22.01 -3.66
C MET A 206 -20.23 -22.63 -2.30
N GLU A 207 -20.30 -21.83 -1.23
CA GLU A 207 -20.83 -22.31 0.06
C GLU A 207 -22.25 -22.89 -0.09
N PHE A 208 -23.12 -22.26 -0.89
CA PHE A 208 -24.47 -22.78 -1.15
C PHE A 208 -24.48 -24.09 -1.92
N LYS A 209 -23.56 -24.23 -2.89
CA LYS A 209 -23.37 -25.47 -3.64
C LYS A 209 -22.93 -26.60 -2.72
N ASP A 210 -21.94 -26.34 -1.86
CA ASP A 210 -21.32 -27.35 -0.98
C ASP A 210 -22.26 -27.78 0.15
N THR A 211 -23.00 -26.83 0.72
CA THR A 211 -24.01 -27.11 1.77
C THR A 211 -25.29 -27.75 1.23
N ARG A 212 -25.38 -28.02 -0.08
CA ARG A 212 -26.56 -28.57 -0.78
C ARG A 212 -27.86 -27.87 -0.37
N LYS A 213 -27.80 -26.57 -0.10
CA LYS A 213 -29.00 -25.80 0.30
C LYS A 213 -30.05 -25.96 -0.81
N HIS A 214 -31.29 -26.17 -0.40
CA HIS A 214 -32.40 -26.35 -1.33
C HIS A 214 -32.49 -25.15 -2.29
N LEU A 215 -32.69 -25.40 -3.59
CA LEU A 215 -32.78 -24.36 -4.64
C LEU A 215 -33.74 -23.22 -4.28
N GLY A 216 -34.82 -23.54 -3.56
CA GLY A 216 -35.76 -22.54 -3.05
C GLY A 216 -35.13 -21.54 -2.08
N ILE A 217 -34.32 -22.01 -1.12
CA ILE A 217 -33.62 -21.15 -0.14
C ILE A 217 -32.58 -20.29 -0.84
N ILE A 218 -31.88 -20.84 -1.83
CA ILE A 218 -30.94 -20.08 -2.65
C ILE A 218 -31.69 -18.98 -3.38
N ARG A 219 -32.78 -19.29 -4.09
CA ARG A 219 -33.58 -18.31 -4.85
C ARG A 219 -34.18 -17.21 -3.97
N GLU A 220 -34.56 -17.54 -2.74
CA GLU A 220 -35.11 -16.56 -1.78
C GLU A 220 -34.02 -15.62 -1.24
N LYS A 221 -32.84 -16.15 -0.89
CA LYS A 221 -31.77 -15.36 -0.27
C LYS A 221 -30.87 -14.63 -1.26
N LEU A 222 -30.75 -15.12 -2.50
CA LEU A 222 -29.84 -14.56 -3.50
C LEU A 222 -30.06 -13.06 -3.77
N PRO A 223 -31.31 -12.56 -3.93
CA PRO A 223 -31.56 -11.14 -4.16
C PRO A 223 -31.02 -10.25 -3.05
N ASP A 224 -31.07 -10.69 -1.79
CA ASP A 224 -30.51 -9.93 -0.66
C ASP A 224 -28.99 -9.88 -0.69
N TYR A 225 -28.33 -10.94 -1.17
CA TYR A 225 -26.87 -10.95 -1.33
C TYR A 225 -26.38 -10.06 -2.47
N PHE A 226 -27.21 -9.75 -3.47
CA PHE A 226 -26.86 -8.81 -4.53
C PHE A 226 -26.94 -7.33 -4.11
N LYS A 227 -27.44 -7.02 -2.90
CA LYS A 227 -27.45 -5.65 -2.40
C LYS A 227 -26.00 -5.22 -2.10
N GLU A 228 -25.57 -4.11 -2.68
CA GLU A 228 -24.20 -3.58 -2.56
C GLU A 228 -23.74 -3.46 -1.10
N SER A 229 -24.57 -2.91 -0.21
CA SER A 229 -24.25 -2.83 1.23
C SER A 229 -24.07 -4.21 1.89
N LYS A 230 -24.77 -5.25 1.43
CA LYS A 230 -24.59 -6.63 1.92
C LYS A 230 -23.32 -7.26 1.36
N LEU A 231 -22.95 -6.94 0.13
CA LEU A 231 -21.67 -7.36 -0.46
C LEU A 231 -20.47 -6.71 0.24
N ILE A 232 -20.53 -5.40 0.50
CA ILE A 232 -19.50 -4.71 1.30
C ILE A 232 -19.35 -5.40 2.66
N ASN A 233 -20.47 -5.71 3.33
CA ASN A 233 -20.42 -6.42 4.60
C ASN A 233 -19.76 -7.80 4.46
N ALA A 234 -20.11 -8.57 3.42
CA ALA A 234 -19.52 -9.88 3.15
C ALA A 234 -18.00 -9.81 2.92
N VAL A 235 -17.49 -8.77 2.23
CA VAL A 235 -16.06 -8.53 2.06
C VAL A 235 -15.36 -8.37 3.41
N TYR A 236 -15.96 -7.62 4.34
CA TYR A 236 -15.39 -7.41 5.67
C TYR A 236 -15.54 -8.63 6.59
N GLU A 237 -16.62 -9.40 6.48
CA GLU A 237 -16.80 -10.67 7.19
C GLU A 237 -15.74 -11.69 6.76
N PHE A 238 -15.41 -11.72 5.46
CA PHE A 238 -14.33 -12.54 4.93
C PHE A 238 -12.95 -12.12 5.49
N ASN A 239 -12.78 -10.85 5.85
CA ASN A 239 -11.53 -10.31 6.38
C ASN A 239 -11.41 -10.43 7.92
N ASP A 240 -12.05 -11.42 8.55
CA ASP A 240 -12.12 -11.66 10.01
C ASP A 240 -12.77 -10.54 10.83
N GLY A 241 -13.67 -9.76 10.23
CA GLY A 241 -14.71 -8.97 10.93
C GLY A 241 -14.27 -7.79 11.82
N ASN A 242 -13.06 -7.77 12.36
CA ASN A 242 -12.72 -6.98 13.54
C ASN A 242 -11.48 -6.11 13.33
N LYS A 243 -11.54 -5.23 12.34
CA LYS A 243 -10.64 -4.08 12.27
C LYS A 243 -11.23 -2.91 13.03
N ASP A 244 -10.35 -2.16 13.69
CA ASP A 244 -10.67 -0.83 14.17
C ASP A 244 -10.94 0.09 12.97
N ILE A 245 -12.21 0.15 12.60
CA ILE A 245 -12.78 0.98 11.54
C ILE A 245 -13.35 2.29 12.09
N THR A 246 -13.07 2.60 13.36
CA THR A 246 -13.62 3.76 14.07
C THR A 246 -13.37 5.02 13.25
N ASN A 247 -12.20 5.13 12.62
CA ASN A 247 -11.84 6.32 11.87
C ASN A 247 -12.59 6.46 10.53
N ILE A 248 -12.90 5.37 9.82
CA ILE A 248 -13.79 5.40 8.63
C ILE A 248 -15.17 5.89 9.04
N ILE A 249 -15.69 5.37 10.16
CA ILE A 249 -16.99 5.78 10.70
C ILE A 249 -16.98 7.25 11.12
N LEU A 250 -15.91 7.72 11.78
CA LEU A 250 -15.77 9.12 12.15
C LEU A 250 -15.75 10.05 10.92
N ALA A 251 -14.96 9.71 9.89
CA ALA A 251 -14.93 10.47 8.63
C ALA A 251 -16.31 10.45 7.93
N ALA A 252 -16.97 9.28 7.89
CA ALA A 252 -18.30 9.15 7.33
C ALA A 252 -19.33 9.98 8.10
N ASN A 253 -19.32 9.94 9.43
CA ASN A 253 -20.24 10.69 10.27
C ASN A 253 -20.02 12.19 10.17
N SER A 254 -18.77 12.65 10.15
CA SER A 254 -18.44 14.06 9.91
C SER A 254 -19.13 14.56 8.64
N LYS A 255 -19.09 13.73 7.59
CA LYS A 255 -19.54 14.14 6.27
C LYS A 255 -21.02 13.91 5.97
N LEU A 256 -21.55 12.76 6.35
CA LEU A 256 -22.89 12.30 5.99
C LEU A 256 -23.96 12.71 7.02
N HIS A 257 -23.61 12.86 8.31
CA HIS A 257 -24.58 13.22 9.34
C HIS A 257 -25.32 14.53 9.02
N PRO A 258 -24.66 15.61 8.54
CA PRO A 258 -25.36 16.86 8.22
C PRO A 258 -26.42 16.74 7.12
N SER A 259 -26.29 15.77 6.21
CA SER A 259 -27.20 15.61 5.06
C SER A 259 -28.23 14.51 5.26
N THR A 260 -27.90 13.47 6.02
CA THR A 260 -28.74 12.27 6.20
C THR A 260 -29.41 12.21 7.58
N GLY A 261 -28.90 12.94 8.57
CA GLY A 261 -29.27 12.80 9.98
C GLY A 261 -28.87 11.45 10.59
N ARG A 262 -28.12 10.60 9.88
CA ARG A 262 -27.66 9.30 10.36
C ARG A 262 -26.34 9.44 11.11
N ASN A 263 -26.21 8.69 12.20
CA ASN A 263 -24.98 8.54 12.96
C ASN A 263 -24.59 7.05 12.94
N TYR A 264 -23.68 6.69 12.04
CA TYR A 264 -23.23 5.32 11.86
C TYR A 264 -22.40 4.87 13.05
N ASN A 265 -22.53 3.61 13.42
CA ASN A 265 -21.62 2.93 14.35
C ASN A 265 -20.76 1.87 13.62
N SER A 266 -19.84 1.23 14.33
CA SER A 266 -18.94 0.23 13.75
C SER A 266 -19.66 -0.99 13.14
N ALA A 267 -20.86 -1.35 13.60
CA ALA A 267 -21.65 -2.43 12.98
C ALA A 267 -22.25 -2.01 11.61
N GLU A 268 -22.38 -0.71 11.37
CA GLU A 268 -23.00 -0.12 10.17
C GLU A 268 -21.97 0.36 9.13
N LYS A 269 -20.70 -0.05 9.25
CA LYS A 269 -19.63 0.36 8.31
C LYS A 269 -19.95 0.17 6.84
N HIS A 270 -20.58 -0.95 6.51
CA HIS A 270 -20.94 -1.28 5.14
C HIS A 270 -22.01 -0.33 4.61
N VAL A 271 -22.91 0.15 5.49
CA VAL A 271 -23.89 1.19 5.18
C VAL A 271 -23.19 2.53 5.02
N ALA A 272 -22.26 2.88 5.90
CA ALA A 272 -21.50 4.12 5.83
C ALA A 272 -20.71 4.23 4.52
N ILE A 273 -19.99 3.17 4.11
CA ILE A 273 -19.23 3.13 2.85
C ILE A 273 -20.18 3.27 1.64
N TYR A 274 -21.30 2.54 1.65
CA TYR A 274 -22.31 2.63 0.59
C TYR A 274 -22.93 4.02 0.47
N ASP A 275 -23.35 4.61 1.59
CA ASP A 275 -23.95 5.95 1.62
C ASP A 275 -22.92 7.02 1.24
N PHE A 276 -21.65 6.86 1.61
CA PHE A 276 -20.56 7.74 1.19
C PHE A 276 -20.33 7.68 -0.33
N ARG A 277 -20.29 6.47 -0.89
CA ARG A 277 -20.21 6.25 -2.34
C ARG A 277 -21.37 6.93 -3.08
N ASN A 278 -22.60 6.76 -2.61
CA ASN A 278 -23.76 7.40 -3.21
C ASN A 278 -23.70 8.92 -3.11
N MET A 279 -23.29 9.46 -1.96
CA MET A 279 -23.08 10.90 -1.80
C MET A 279 -22.10 11.43 -2.84
N LEU A 280 -20.95 10.77 -3.03
CA LEU A 280 -19.96 11.19 -4.00
C LEU A 280 -20.50 11.12 -5.44
N VAL A 281 -21.10 10.01 -5.84
CA VAL A 281 -21.64 9.85 -7.22
C VAL A 281 -22.67 10.93 -7.55
N HIS A 282 -23.52 11.31 -6.60
CA HIS A 282 -24.58 12.30 -6.86
C HIS A 282 -24.17 13.75 -6.61
N ASN A 283 -23.17 14.03 -5.77
CA ASN A 283 -22.88 15.38 -5.27
C ASN A 283 -21.39 15.74 -5.21
N TYR A 284 -20.48 15.03 -5.90
CA TYR A 284 -19.02 15.25 -5.75
C TYR A 284 -18.58 16.72 -5.93
N TYR A 285 -19.21 17.46 -6.85
CA TYR A 285 -18.82 18.84 -7.18
C TYR A 285 -18.95 19.80 -5.99
N ARG A 286 -19.74 19.43 -4.97
CA ARG A 286 -19.91 20.22 -3.74
C ARG A 286 -18.77 20.01 -2.74
N PHE A 287 -17.88 19.05 -2.98
CA PHE A 287 -16.93 18.54 -1.97
C PHE A 287 -15.50 18.35 -2.52
N LYS A 288 -15.15 19.05 -3.60
CA LYS A 288 -13.91 18.78 -4.36
C LYS A 288 -12.62 18.82 -3.53
N ASP A 289 -12.57 19.63 -2.48
CA ASP A 289 -11.38 19.84 -1.63
C ASP A 289 -11.67 19.51 -0.15
N ASP A 290 -12.54 18.53 0.09
CA ASP A 290 -13.00 18.20 1.43
C ASP A 290 -12.03 17.28 2.18
N ILE A 291 -11.55 17.75 3.33
CA ILE A 291 -10.63 16.99 4.19
C ILE A 291 -11.21 15.65 4.64
N ASP A 292 -12.53 15.58 4.84
CA ASP A 292 -13.20 14.35 5.26
C ASP A 292 -13.17 13.29 4.14
N ILE A 293 -13.23 13.72 2.87
CA ILE A 293 -13.09 12.79 1.74
C ILE A 293 -11.66 12.28 1.66
N SER A 294 -10.66 13.15 1.84
CA SER A 294 -9.25 12.73 1.85
C SER A 294 -9.00 11.72 2.97
N LEU A 295 -9.44 12.00 4.20
CA LEU A 295 -9.32 11.07 5.33
C LEU A 295 -10.05 9.75 5.07
N PHE A 296 -11.26 9.82 4.51
CA PHE A 296 -12.01 8.61 4.15
C PHE A 296 -11.25 7.75 3.13
N CYS A 297 -10.69 8.38 2.08
CA CYS A 297 -9.87 7.69 1.08
C CYS A 297 -8.62 7.07 1.69
N ASP A 298 -7.91 7.82 2.54
CA ASP A 298 -6.68 7.37 3.20
C ASP A 298 -6.94 6.13 4.08
N HIS A 299 -8.08 6.10 4.79
CA HIS A 299 -8.48 4.91 5.55
C HIS A 299 -8.85 3.74 4.65
N LEU A 300 -9.63 4.00 3.60
CA LEU A 300 -10.11 2.96 2.70
C LEU A 300 -8.95 2.32 1.93
N GLU A 301 -7.92 3.08 1.59
CA GLU A 301 -6.69 2.60 0.97
C GLU A 301 -6.02 1.48 1.80
N PHE A 302 -5.84 1.69 3.10
CA PHE A 302 -5.27 0.67 3.98
C PHE A 302 -6.18 -0.54 4.12
N ASP A 303 -7.49 -0.33 4.09
CA ASP A 303 -8.45 -1.41 4.13
C ASP A 303 -8.42 -2.29 2.87
N ILE A 304 -8.38 -1.70 1.68
CA ILE A 304 -8.35 -2.46 0.42
C ILE A 304 -7.06 -3.27 0.28
N LEU A 305 -5.91 -2.75 0.73
CA LEU A 305 -4.65 -3.50 0.70
C LEU A 305 -4.74 -4.78 1.53
N GLU A 306 -5.31 -4.68 2.72
CA GLU A 306 -5.49 -5.82 3.63
C GLU A 306 -6.56 -6.79 3.11
N ILE A 307 -7.68 -6.28 2.58
CA ILE A 307 -8.74 -7.09 1.95
C ILE A 307 -8.14 -7.90 0.79
N LEU A 308 -7.47 -7.25 -0.16
CA LEU A 308 -6.86 -7.92 -1.29
C LEU A 308 -5.80 -8.94 -0.84
N THR A 309 -4.95 -8.59 0.13
CA THR A 309 -3.96 -9.53 0.67
C THR A 309 -4.63 -10.82 1.14
N LYS A 310 -5.68 -10.73 1.97
CA LYS A 310 -6.38 -11.92 2.46
C LYS A 310 -7.08 -12.70 1.36
N ILE A 311 -7.71 -12.00 0.41
CA ILE A 311 -8.37 -12.65 -0.73
C ILE A 311 -7.33 -13.43 -1.54
N ILE A 312 -6.16 -12.85 -1.82
CA ILE A 312 -5.08 -13.49 -2.60
C ILE A 312 -4.47 -14.67 -1.85
N GLU A 313 -4.32 -14.57 -0.53
CA GLU A 313 -3.79 -15.63 0.33
C GLU A 313 -4.77 -16.79 0.51
N ALA A 314 -6.07 -16.57 0.35
CA ALA A 314 -7.06 -17.63 0.39
C ALA A 314 -6.94 -18.52 -0.85
N ASP A 315 -6.53 -19.78 -0.64
CA ASP A 315 -6.27 -20.79 -1.69
C ASP A 315 -7.37 -20.86 -2.76
N TYR A 316 -8.61 -20.69 -2.32
CA TYR A 316 -9.80 -20.70 -3.18
C TYR A 316 -9.79 -19.62 -4.28
N TYR A 317 -9.39 -18.39 -3.97
CA TYR A 317 -9.39 -17.30 -4.96
C TYR A 317 -8.09 -17.22 -5.74
N LYS A 318 -7.02 -17.85 -5.23
CA LYS A 318 -5.70 -17.81 -5.85
C LYS A 318 -5.75 -18.28 -7.31
N GLU A 319 -6.50 -19.34 -7.61
CA GLU A 319 -6.63 -19.84 -8.99
C GLU A 319 -7.50 -18.94 -9.87
N GLU A 320 -8.62 -18.40 -9.36
CA GLU A 320 -9.49 -17.50 -10.12
C GLU A 320 -8.79 -16.17 -10.43
N LEU A 321 -8.10 -15.60 -9.44
CA LEU A 321 -7.30 -14.40 -9.62
C LEU A 321 -6.12 -14.65 -10.56
N LYS A 322 -5.51 -15.84 -10.50
CA LYS A 322 -4.46 -16.20 -11.46
C LYS A 322 -4.97 -16.17 -12.89
N LEU A 323 -6.12 -16.80 -13.14
CA LEU A 323 -6.74 -16.87 -14.46
C LEU A 323 -7.11 -15.48 -15.00
N ARG A 324 -7.66 -14.60 -14.15
CA ARG A 324 -8.17 -13.30 -14.58
C ARG A 324 -7.14 -12.18 -14.59
N TYR A 325 -6.16 -12.20 -13.68
CA TYR A 325 -5.34 -11.03 -13.40
C TYR A 325 -3.83 -11.28 -13.29
N LEU A 326 -3.36 -12.53 -13.08
CA LEU A 326 -1.93 -12.80 -12.84
C LEU A 326 -1.15 -13.33 -14.06
N ASN A 327 -1.78 -13.49 -15.23
CA ASN A 327 -1.14 -14.06 -16.42
C ASN A 327 -0.72 -13.03 -17.46
#